data_AF-A0A9Q0TUI1-F1
#
_entry.id   AF-A0A9Q0TUI1-F1
#
_cell.length_a   1.000
_cell.length_b   1.000
_cell.length_c   1.000
_cell.angle_alpha   90.00
_cell.angle_beta   90.00
_cell.angle_gamma   90.00
#
_symmetry.space_group_name_H-M   'P 1'
#
loop_
_entity.id
_entity.type
_entity.pdbx_description
1 polymer ?
#
loop_
_entity_poly.entity_id
_entity_poly.type
_entity_poly.pdbx_seq_one_letter_code
_entity_poly.pdbx_strand_id
1 'polypeptide(L)'
;MGLQLLWSFGLACLDLHALRSKKNLQNPVLVSLFVVGDWVTSILSLAAACAAAGVTVLFSRDLHYCRAPYNFPCSRFQISIALAFISWFLLAISSHVMFWLLAAV
;
A
#
# COMPACT_ATOMS: atom_id res chain seq x y z
N MET A 1 3.58 7.44 2.12
CA MET A 1 3.90 6.43 1.08
C MET A 1 5.39 6.12 0.93
N GLY A 2 6.34 6.95 1.41
CA GLY A 2 7.78 6.61 1.35
C GLY A 2 8.14 5.33 2.12
N LEU A 3 7.52 5.11 3.29
CA LEU A 3 7.71 3.89 4.07
C LEU A 3 7.23 2.64 3.31
N GLN A 4 6.13 2.74 2.56
CA GLN A 4 5.62 1.67 1.69
C GLN A 4 6.65 1.27 0.63
N LEU A 5 7.31 2.25 0.01
CA LEU A 5 8.35 2.02 -1.00
C LEU A 5 9.59 1.36 -0.39
N LEU A 6 10.06 1.86 0.76
CA LEU A 6 11.19 1.27 1.50
C LEU A 6 10.88 -0.17 1.92
N TRP A 7 9.65 -0.42 2.38
CA TRP A 7 9.18 -1.75 2.78
C TRP A 7 9.13 -2.71 1.59
N SER A 8 8.47 -2.32 0.49
CA SER A 8 8.41 -3.13 -0.73
C SER A 8 9.80 -3.36 -1.36
N PHE A 9 10.70 -2.37 -1.29
CA PHE A 9 12.08 -2.53 -1.76
C PHE A 9 12.87 -3.50 -0.88
N GLY A 10 12.71 -3.43 0.45
CA GLY A 10 13.31 -4.37 1.38
C GLY A 10 12.84 -5.81 1.13
N LEU A 11 11.53 -6.00 0.94
CA LEU A 11 10.93 -7.26 0.53
C LEU A 11 11.52 -7.78 -0.78
N ALA A 12 11.60 -6.94 -1.82
CA ALA A 12 12.15 -7.34 -3.12
C ALA A 12 13.63 -7.74 -3.03
N CYS A 13 14.44 -7.03 -2.25
CA CYS A 13 15.83 -7.39 -2.01
C CYS A 13 15.97 -8.71 -1.25
N LEU A 14 15.10 -8.97 -0.27
CA LEU A 14 15.09 -10.22 0.49
C LEU A 14 14.65 -11.40 -0.38
N ASP A 15 13.66 -11.22 -1.25
CA ASP A 15 13.23 -12.24 -2.22
C ASP A 15 14.35 -12.56 -3.23
N LEU A 16 15.04 -11.53 -3.73
CA LEU A 16 16.20 -11.73 -4.60
C LEU A 16 17.33 -12.47 -3.89
N HIS A 17 17.54 -12.17 -2.60
CA HIS A 17 18.52 -12.86 -1.76
C HIS A 17 18.13 -14.33 -1.53
N ALA A 18 16.85 -14.61 -1.29
CA ALA A 18 16.29 -15.94 -1.14
C ALA A 18 16.50 -16.79 -2.40
N LEU A 19 16.13 -16.24 -3.57
CA LEU A 19 16.34 -16.86 -4.87
C LEU A 19 17.83 -17.13 -5.15
N ARG A 20 18.71 -16.17 -4.83
CA ARG A 20 20.17 -16.34 -5.01
C ARG A 20 20.76 -17.42 -4.12
N SER A 21 20.32 -17.49 -2.87
CA SER A 21 20.90 -18.40 -1.89
C SER A 21 20.40 -19.85 -2.05
N LYS A 22 19.36 -20.10 -2.89
CA LYS A 22 18.66 -21.39 -3.04
C LYS A 22 18.36 -22.09 -1.70
N LYS A 23 18.25 -21.30 -0.63
CA LYS A 23 17.96 -21.79 0.71
C LYS A 23 16.47 -21.64 0.92
N ASN A 24 15.83 -22.71 1.36
CA ASN A 24 14.44 -22.66 1.80
C ASN A 24 14.33 -21.58 2.90
N LEU A 25 13.70 -20.45 2.57
CA LEU A 25 13.28 -19.41 3.53
C LEU A 25 12.05 -19.87 4.33
N GLN A 26 11.98 -21.16 4.63
CA GLN A 26 10.94 -21.79 5.41
C GLN A 26 11.26 -21.61 6.91
N ASN A 27 11.72 -20.42 7.29
CA ASN A 27 11.80 -20.04 8.69
C ASN A 27 10.48 -19.37 9.04
N PRO A 28 9.54 -20.07 9.70
CA PRO A 28 8.17 -19.61 9.91
C PRO A 28 8.12 -18.27 10.68
N VAL A 29 9.16 -17.98 11.47
CA VAL A 29 9.31 -16.70 12.18
C VAL A 29 9.40 -15.53 11.22
N LEU A 30 10.21 -15.65 10.15
CA LEU A 30 10.42 -14.59 9.17
C LEU A 30 9.14 -14.36 8.36
N VAL A 31 8.47 -15.44 7.94
CA VAL A 31 7.20 -15.38 7.18
C VAL A 31 6.08 -14.77 8.04
N SER A 32 6.02 -15.07 9.35
CA SER A 32 5.04 -14.44 10.24
C SER A 32 5.29 -12.94 10.42
N LEU A 33 6.56 -12.51 10.50
CA LEU A 33 6.92 -11.10 10.60
C LEU A 33 6.48 -10.34 9.34
N PHE A 34 6.60 -10.95 8.16
CA PHE A 34 6.13 -10.37 6.91
C PHE A 34 4.62 -10.23 6.87
N VAL A 35 3.87 -11.27 7.25
CA VAL A 35 2.41 -11.21 7.32
C VAL A 35 1.96 -10.06 8.21
N VAL A 36 2.54 -9.93 9.41
CA VAL A 36 2.20 -8.83 10.34
C VAL A 36 2.59 -7.46 9.75
N GLY A 37 3.77 -7.36 9.15
CA GLY A 37 4.26 -6.11 8.54
C GLY A 37 3.42 -5.63 7.36
N ASP A 38 3.04 -6.53 6.45
CA ASP A 38 2.16 -6.22 5.33
C ASP A 38 0.76 -5.83 5.79
N TRP A 39 0.27 -6.48 6.85
CA TRP A 39 -1.03 -6.17 7.43
C TRP A 39 -1.06 -4.77 8.06
N VAL A 40 -0.06 -4.43 8.88
CA VAL A 40 0.10 -3.09 9.47
C VAL A 40 0.23 -2.04 8.37
N THR A 41 1.05 -2.31 7.35
CA THR A 41 1.27 -1.37 6.25
C THR A 41 0.00 -1.17 5.42
N SER A 42 -0.79 -2.23 5.21
CA SER A 42 -2.10 -2.15 4.55
C SER A 42 -3.07 -1.24 5.30
N ILE A 43 -3.22 -1.41 6.62
CA ILE A 43 -4.10 -0.57 7.45
C ILE A 43 -3.65 0.90 7.39
N LEU A 44 -2.34 1.15 7.47
CA LEU A 44 -1.79 2.51 7.38
C LEU A 44 -2.04 3.15 6.00
N SER A 45 -1.92 2.37 4.92
CA SER A 45 -2.22 2.84 3.56
C SER A 45 -3.70 3.17 3.38
N LEU A 46 -4.60 2.35 3.94
CA LEU A 46 -6.04 2.62 3.94
C LEU A 46 -6.37 3.89 4.70
N ALA A 47 -5.81 4.07 5.89
CA ALA A 47 -6.02 5.28 6.70
C ALA A 47 -5.57 6.53 5.93
N ALA A 48 -4.39 6.48 5.28
CA ALA A 48 -3.89 7.57 4.45
C ALA A 48 -4.78 7.85 3.23
N ALA A 49 -5.25 6.81 2.54
CA ALA A 49 -6.15 6.94 1.39
C ALA A 49 -7.51 7.55 1.78
N CYS A 50 -8.10 7.10 2.89
CA CYS A 50 -9.35 7.64 3.43
C CYS A 50 -9.21 9.10 3.86
N ALA A 51 -8.11 9.46 4.53
CA ALA A 51 -7.82 10.84 4.91
C ALA A 51 -7.67 11.74 3.67
N ALA A 52 -6.94 11.30 2.66
CA ALA A 52 -6.77 12.03 1.40
C ALA A 52 -8.11 12.19 0.65
N ALA A 53 -8.93 11.14 0.61
CA ALA A 53 -10.26 11.18 0.02
C ALA A 53 -11.16 12.22 0.70
N GLY A 54 -11.22 12.22 2.04
CA GLY A 54 -11.99 13.20 2.81
C GLY A 54 -11.57 14.65 2.52
N VAL A 55 -10.27 14.92 2.45
CA VAL A 55 -9.75 16.24 2.08
C VAL A 55 -10.16 16.60 0.65
N THR A 56 -10.08 15.67 -0.31
CA THR A 56 -10.50 15.99 -1.69
C THR A 56 -12.00 16.22 -1.86
N VAL A 57 -12.85 15.56 -1.07
CA VAL A 57 -14.28 15.86 -1.05
C VAL A 57 -14.50 17.28 -0.52
N LEU A 58 -13.86 17.65 0.60
CA LEU A 58 -13.94 19.01 1.16
C LEU A 58 -13.47 20.09 0.17
N PHE A 59 -12.34 19.87 -0.50
CA PHE A 59 -11.79 20.80 -1.49
C PHE A 59 -12.66 20.94 -2.75
N SER A 60 -13.29 19.84 -3.19
CA SER A 60 -14.10 19.83 -4.42
C SER A 60 -15.54 20.26 -4.22
N ARG A 61 -16.17 19.87 -3.10
CA ARG A 61 -17.58 20.13 -2.79
C ARG A 61 -17.82 21.43 -2.04
N ASP A 62 -17.04 21.73 -1.00
CA ASP A 62 -17.35 22.83 -0.08
C ASP A 62 -16.64 24.13 -0.45
N LEU A 63 -15.39 24.05 -0.91
CA LEU A 63 -14.58 25.25 -1.20
C LEU A 63 -14.65 25.69 -2.68
N HIS A 64 -15.21 24.87 -3.57
CA HIS A 64 -15.25 25.11 -5.02
C HIS A 64 -13.90 25.54 -5.64
N TYR A 65 -12.76 25.23 -5.00
CA TYR A 65 -11.41 25.57 -5.49
C TYR A 65 -11.05 24.92 -6.84
N CYS A 66 -11.84 23.96 -7.30
CA CYS A 66 -11.73 23.36 -8.63
C CYS A 66 -12.46 24.16 -9.74
N ARG A 67 -13.20 25.22 -9.39
CA ARG A 67 -13.89 26.12 -10.33
C ARG A 67 -13.36 27.54 -10.14
N ALA A 68 -13.20 28.29 -11.23
CA ALA A 68 -12.52 29.59 -11.31
C ALA A 68 -12.73 30.51 -10.08
N PRO A 69 -11.70 31.24 -9.61
CA PRO A 69 -10.54 31.74 -10.37
C PRO A 69 -9.24 30.92 -10.24
N TYR A 70 -9.16 29.93 -9.35
CA TYR A 70 -7.99 29.06 -9.19
C TYR A 70 -8.19 27.73 -9.93
N ASN A 71 -7.55 27.51 -11.08
CA ASN A 71 -7.58 26.23 -11.80
C ASN A 71 -6.62 25.22 -11.15
N PHE A 72 -6.93 24.73 -9.95
CA PHE A 72 -6.18 23.60 -9.38
C PHE A 72 -6.45 22.32 -10.18
N PRO A 73 -5.43 21.47 -10.43
CA PRO A 73 -5.59 20.21 -11.18
C PRO A 73 -6.28 19.13 -10.33
N CYS A 74 -7.54 19.36 -9.96
CA CYS A 74 -8.33 18.46 -9.11
C CYS A 74 -8.47 17.05 -9.69
N SER A 75 -8.50 16.91 -11.03
CA SER A 75 -8.54 15.59 -11.66
C SER A 75 -7.32 14.73 -11.31
N ARG A 76 -6.13 15.33 -11.22
CA ARG A 76 -4.89 14.61 -10.88
C ARG A 76 -4.90 14.12 -9.44
N PHE A 77 -5.43 14.92 -8.51
CA PHE A 77 -5.59 14.52 -7.11
C PHE A 77 -6.58 13.37 -6.97
N GLN A 78 -7.70 13.45 -7.67
CA GLN A 78 -8.73 12.41 -7.64
C GLN A 78 -8.21 11.08 -8.22
N ILE A 79 -7.46 11.15 -9.33
CA ILE A 79 -6.77 9.99 -9.91
C ILE A 79 -5.75 9.41 -8.92
N SER A 80 -4.92 10.25 -8.29
CA SER A 80 -3.92 9.80 -7.31
C SER A 80 -4.55 9.02 -6.15
N ILE A 81 -5.70 9.47 -5.66
CA ILE A 81 -6.44 8.79 -4.58
C ILE A 81 -7.03 7.46 -5.06
N ALA A 82 -7.57 7.42 -6.27
CA ALA A 82 -8.02 6.15 -6.86
C ALA A 82 -6.86 5.14 -6.97
N LEU A 83 -5.67 5.57 -7.41
CA LEU A 83 -4.49 4.71 -7.42
C LEU A 83 -4.05 4.28 -6.02
N ALA A 84 -4.22 5.12 -4.99
CA ALA A 84 -3.93 4.77 -3.61
C ALA A 84 -4.89 3.69 -3.07
N PHE A 85 -6.18 3.73 -3.43
CA PHE A 85 -7.12 2.65 -3.11
C PHE A 85 -6.79 1.34 -3.83
N ILE A 86 -6.41 1.43 -5.11
CA ILE A 86 -6.00 0.25 -5.90
C ILE A 86 -4.75 -0.38 -5.30
N SER A 87 -3.74 0.43 -4.94
CA SER A 87 -2.51 -0.09 -4.35
C SER A 87 -2.77 -0.76 -3.00
N TRP A 88 -3.61 -0.17 -2.15
CA TRP A 88 -4.07 -0.79 -0.91
C TRP A 88 -4.73 -2.16 -1.15
N PHE A 89 -5.62 -2.26 -2.14
CA PHE A 89 -6.30 -3.53 -2.46
C PHE A 89 -5.31 -4.62 -2.90
N LEU A 90 -4.33 -4.27 -3.74
CA LEU A 90 -3.29 -5.20 -4.17
C LEU A 90 -2.42 -5.69 -2.98
N LEU A 91 -2.11 -4.80 -2.04
CA LEU A 91 -1.38 -5.16 -0.81
C LEU A 91 -2.20 -6.12 0.07
N ALA A 92 -3.51 -5.89 0.18
CA ALA A 92 -4.40 -6.79 0.91
C ALA A 92 -4.39 -8.20 0.30
N ILE A 93 -4.50 -8.31 -1.04
CA ILE A 93 -4.39 -9.60 -1.74
C ILE A 93 -3.04 -10.26 -1.47
N SER A 94 -1.94 -9.52 -1.59
CA SER A 94 -0.59 -10.05 -1.34
C SER A 94 -0.45 -10.61 0.08
N SER A 95 -0.92 -9.88 1.09
CA SER A 95 -0.87 -10.32 2.49
C SER A 95 -1.68 -11.61 2.72
N HIS A 96 -2.82 -11.74 2.04
CA HIS A 96 -3.69 -12.91 2.16
C HIS A 96 -3.07 -14.15 1.49
N VAL A 97 -2.43 -13.98 0.33
CA VAL A 97 -1.69 -15.06 -0.34
C VAL A 97 -0.51 -15.52 0.52
N MET A 98 0.24 -14.57 1.10
CA MET A 98 1.37 -14.88 1.98
C MET A 98 0.93 -15.63 3.24
N PHE A 99 -0.21 -15.26 3.83
CA PHE A 99 -0.82 -15.97 4.95
C PHE A 99 -1.22 -17.40 4.60
N TRP A 100 -1.82 -17.60 3.42
CA TRP A 100 -2.13 -18.94 2.90
C TRP A 100 -0.89 -19.79 2.68
N LEU A 101 0.20 -19.18 2.21
CA LEU A 101 1.48 -19.85 2.00
C LEU A 101 2.14 -20.26 3.33
N LEU A 102 2.00 -19.44 4.37
CA LEU A 102 2.41 -19.79 5.74
C LEU A 102 1.60 -20.98 6.27
N ALA A 103 0.27 -20.99 6.06
CA ALA A 103 -0.60 -22.07 6.52
C ALA A 103 -0.39 -23.39 5.78
N ALA A 104 0.15 -23.35 4.55
CA ALA A 104 0.46 -24.52 3.73
C ALA A 104 1.85 -25.13 4.02
N VAL A 105 2.68 -24.46 4.83
CA VAL A 105 4.01 -24.89 5.29
C VAL A 105 3.92 -25.64 6.61
#